data_AF-A0A9P7G800-F1
#
_entry.id   AF-A0A9P7G800-F1
#
_cell.length_a   1.000
_cell.length_b   1.000
_cell.length_c   1.000
_cell.angle_alpha   90.00
_cell.angle_beta   90.00
_cell.angle_gamma   90.00
#
_symmetry.space_group_name_H-M   'P 1'
#
loop_
_entity.id
_entity.type
_entity.pdbx_description
1 polymer ?
#
loop_
_entity_poly.entity_id
_entity_poly.type
_entity_poly.pdbx_seq_one_letter_code
_entity_poly.pdbx_strand_id
1 'polypeptide(L)'
;MHKILSSNFALDDIYLRKYRRFYDSPSQYGIPQKSYQALADDLLKRVKEALGEENSFEHQDLDCCNFFTIRTIVVVTDPRTPDDKCPGSVDSFDSASMDEALLMSHASSAMAVSSRHFVTGVHVDRSKVTLWYFDRSRIIRTAVFDFLVAPTKLALVVYALNHPRCRYGFDPFLIPRKSISCGSPAMKELIGSDIILPIDDDTEVRFRIVGPLIHGSRRILGRGTTVYAVAEISQDGTWRNDLVMKMSWPNTSRVGEATFLAALSGSLPTWMAHIPQVIYDDTYTAGELDLPRVNVPLDFEDRHLSVLVTPRYQPLWEVDNIKEFETAFIHCVALILNDWNLAGIVNPWGTIDADGSVTGTLPFMAIELLDENHPPHHYEHDLESFFYVLVWAAVHFDIQFKVRLPTHRIAFQWLQTPWDAKWTFLFDDEHMQLWSSEVLEDFQDLWRDWVLPLRELFTSARLPGGKAVTFEAFLNILRREPFRHVASE
;
A
#
# COMPACT_ATOMS: atom_id res chain seq x y z
N MET A 1 1.51 -29.02 19.30
CA MET A 1 0.43 -28.31 20.02
C MET A 1 -0.19 -29.13 21.15
N HIS A 2 -0.84 -30.28 20.89
CA HIS A 2 -1.48 -31.10 21.94
C HIS A 2 -0.54 -31.42 23.11
N LYS A 3 0.71 -31.81 22.81
CA LYS A 3 1.75 -32.04 23.84
C LYS A 3 1.97 -30.82 24.75
N ILE A 4 2.19 -29.64 24.17
CA ILE A 4 2.38 -28.37 24.92
C ILE A 4 1.16 -28.04 25.79
N LEU A 5 -0.06 -28.22 25.25
CA LEU A 5 -1.30 -27.98 25.98
C LEU A 5 -1.52 -28.98 27.14
N SER A 6 -1.04 -30.21 27.00
CA SER A 6 -1.12 -31.24 28.03
C SER A 6 0.02 -31.19 29.06
N SER A 7 1.04 -30.38 28.84
CA SER A 7 2.19 -30.24 29.73
C SER A 7 1.92 -29.22 30.85
N ASN A 8 2.43 -29.49 32.05
CA ASN A 8 2.27 -28.58 33.19
C ASN A 8 3.34 -27.47 33.17
N PHE A 9 3.05 -26.36 32.49
CA PHE A 9 3.91 -25.17 32.47
C PHE A 9 3.58 -24.25 33.66
N ALA A 10 4.00 -24.60 34.88
CA ALA A 10 3.92 -23.65 36.00
C ALA A 10 5.11 -22.67 35.94
N LEU A 11 4.84 -21.38 36.02
CA LEU A 11 5.90 -20.38 36.23
C LEU A 11 6.41 -20.51 37.67
N ASP A 12 7.72 -20.66 37.86
CA ASP A 12 8.27 -20.83 39.19
C ASP A 12 7.94 -19.61 40.06
N ASP A 13 7.68 -19.87 41.34
CA ASP A 13 7.27 -18.86 42.30
C ASP A 13 8.31 -17.72 42.44
N ILE A 14 9.57 -18.00 42.08
CA ILE A 14 10.65 -16.99 41.96
C ILE A 14 10.36 -15.97 40.86
N TYR A 15 9.90 -16.40 39.68
CA TYR A 15 9.53 -15.50 38.59
C TYR A 15 8.27 -14.72 38.94
N LEU A 16 7.25 -15.36 39.52
CA LEU A 16 6.04 -14.70 40.00
C LEU A 16 6.35 -13.64 41.06
N ARG A 17 7.23 -13.94 42.03
CA ARG A 17 7.67 -13.00 43.08
C ARG A 17 8.51 -11.86 42.52
N LYS A 18 9.45 -12.12 41.60
CA LYS A 18 10.24 -11.07 40.92
C LYS A 18 9.34 -10.14 40.11
N TYR A 19 8.36 -10.70 39.41
CA TYR A 19 7.39 -9.95 38.61
C TYR A 19 6.48 -9.10 39.51
N ARG A 20 5.87 -9.67 40.56
CA ARG A 20 5.03 -8.92 41.52
C ARG A 20 5.79 -7.78 42.20
N ARG A 21 7.02 -8.04 42.70
CA ARG A 21 7.85 -7.01 43.36
C ARG A 21 8.18 -5.83 42.46
N PHE A 22 8.32 -6.05 41.16
CA PHE A 22 8.54 -4.98 40.18
C PHE A 22 7.28 -4.11 40.02
N TYR A 23 6.11 -4.73 39.84
CA TYR A 23 4.86 -3.99 39.67
C TYR A 23 4.45 -3.17 40.90
N ASP A 24 4.76 -3.68 42.08
CA ASP A 24 4.44 -2.98 43.33
C ASP A 24 5.39 -1.79 43.61
N SER A 25 6.54 -1.67 42.91
CA SER A 25 7.49 -0.54 43.05
C SER A 25 8.37 -0.30 41.81
N PRO A 26 7.83 0.34 40.75
CA PRO A 26 8.54 0.55 39.47
C PRO A 26 9.79 1.44 39.57
N SER A 27 9.81 2.40 40.51
CA SER A 27 10.87 3.41 40.64
C SER A 27 12.16 2.92 41.30
N GLN A 28 12.14 1.75 41.97
CA GLN A 28 13.32 1.17 42.62
C GLN A 28 14.03 0.10 41.78
N TYR A 29 13.34 -0.48 40.79
CA TYR A 29 13.86 -1.61 40.01
C TYR A 29 13.56 -1.36 38.53
N GLY A 30 14.53 -0.86 37.77
CA GLY A 30 14.37 -0.75 36.32
C GLY A 30 14.13 -2.12 35.68
N ILE A 31 13.31 -2.20 34.63
CA ILE A 31 13.12 -3.42 33.83
C ILE A 31 14.49 -3.79 33.23
N PRO A 32 15.10 -4.94 33.55
CA PRO A 32 16.12 -5.47 32.68
C PRO A 32 15.36 -6.09 31.52
N GLN A 33 15.50 -5.56 30.31
CA GLN A 33 15.13 -6.24 29.05
C GLN A 33 15.58 -7.72 29.04
N LYS A 34 16.67 -8.00 29.77
CA LYS A 34 17.21 -9.33 30.09
C LYS A 34 16.24 -10.28 30.82
N SER A 35 15.25 -9.80 31.58
CA SER A 35 14.29 -10.61 32.35
C SER A 35 13.19 -11.20 31.47
N TYR A 36 12.69 -10.45 30.48
CA TYR A 36 11.73 -10.96 29.50
C TYR A 36 12.39 -11.94 28.54
N GLN A 37 13.63 -11.65 28.14
CA GLN A 37 14.40 -12.56 27.30
C GLN A 37 14.73 -13.87 28.02
N ALA A 38 15.19 -13.81 29.27
CA ALA A 38 15.41 -15.01 30.08
C ALA A 38 14.14 -15.84 30.31
N LEU A 39 12.97 -15.18 30.46
CA LEU A 39 11.68 -15.85 30.55
C LEU A 39 11.30 -16.53 29.23
N ALA A 40 11.48 -15.84 28.10
CA ALA A 40 11.23 -16.39 26.78
C ALA A 40 12.15 -17.58 26.46
N ASP A 41 13.44 -17.48 26.81
CA ASP A 41 14.44 -18.53 26.64
C ASP A 41 14.12 -19.76 27.50
N ASP A 42 13.74 -19.58 28.77
CA ASP A 42 13.31 -20.67 29.65
C ASP A 42 12.01 -21.34 29.16
N LEU A 43 11.02 -20.55 28.74
CA LEU A 43 9.79 -21.07 28.16
C LEU A 43 10.07 -21.86 26.87
N LEU A 44 10.92 -21.33 25.98
CA LEU A 44 11.31 -22.01 24.74
C LEU A 44 12.04 -23.33 25.03
N LYS A 45 12.92 -23.34 26.03
CA LYS A 45 13.60 -24.56 26.49
C LYS A 45 12.59 -25.61 26.99
N ARG A 46 11.68 -25.23 27.88
CA ARG A 46 10.63 -26.13 28.40
C ARG A 46 9.69 -26.63 27.30
N VAL A 47 9.41 -25.80 26.29
CA VAL A 47 8.66 -26.24 25.11
C VAL A 47 9.40 -27.31 24.32
N LYS A 48 10.71 -27.12 24.07
CA LYS A 48 11.54 -28.13 23.39
C LYS A 48 11.57 -29.46 24.16
N GLU A 49 11.75 -29.39 25.47
CA GLU A 49 11.67 -30.55 26.38
C GLU A 49 10.31 -31.26 26.27
N ALA A 50 9.20 -30.51 26.31
CA ALA A 50 7.84 -31.06 26.20
C ALA A 50 7.55 -31.70 24.83
N LEU A 51 8.22 -31.25 23.76
CA LEU A 51 8.07 -31.82 22.42
C LEU A 51 8.97 -33.04 22.18
N GLY A 52 10.02 -33.22 22.98
CA GLY A 52 11.05 -34.24 22.78
C GLY A 52 12.09 -33.85 21.72
N GLU A 53 12.23 -32.56 21.44
CA GLU A 53 13.16 -32.01 20.45
C GLU A 53 14.49 -31.66 21.15
N GLU A 54 15.26 -32.66 21.55
CA GLU A 54 16.46 -32.42 22.37
C GLU A 54 17.61 -31.74 21.62
N ASN A 55 17.69 -31.74 20.28
CA ASN A 55 18.80 -31.11 19.54
C ASN A 55 18.55 -30.75 18.05
N SER A 56 17.31 -30.78 17.54
CA SER A 56 17.07 -30.70 16.08
C SER A 56 16.90 -29.28 15.50
N PHE A 57 17.02 -28.23 16.32
CA PHE A 57 17.25 -26.88 15.81
C PHE A 57 18.75 -26.59 15.85
N GLU A 58 19.55 -27.38 15.14
CA GLU A 58 20.88 -26.92 14.78
C GLU A 58 20.70 -25.59 14.05
N HIS A 59 21.45 -24.58 14.47
CA HIS A 59 21.56 -23.28 13.81
C HIS A 59 22.09 -23.37 12.35
N GLN A 60 22.10 -24.56 11.74
CA GLN A 60 22.84 -24.87 10.51
C GLN A 60 22.03 -24.74 9.21
N ASP A 61 20.70 -24.60 9.26
CA ASP A 61 19.90 -24.22 8.06
C ASP A 61 19.40 -22.76 8.12
N LEU A 62 20.08 -21.95 8.93
CA LEU A 62 19.68 -20.59 9.27
C LEU A 62 20.69 -19.55 8.77
N ASP A 63 21.33 -19.80 7.62
CA ASP A 63 21.98 -18.73 6.84
C ASP A 63 20.96 -17.68 6.34
N CYS A 64 19.66 -18.04 6.28
CA CYS A 64 18.55 -17.10 6.07
C CYS A 64 18.18 -16.30 7.33
N CYS A 65 18.75 -16.64 8.49
CA CYS A 65 18.28 -16.14 9.79
C CYS A 65 19.11 -14.99 10.35
N ASN A 66 20.14 -14.61 9.60
CA ASN A 66 20.83 -13.34 9.70
C ASN A 66 20.19 -12.21 8.83
N PHE A 67 18.99 -12.40 8.29
CA PHE A 67 18.37 -11.39 7.40
C PHE A 67 17.28 -10.50 8.02
N PHE A 68 16.79 -10.80 9.23
CA PHE A 68 15.51 -10.22 9.67
C PHE A 68 15.51 -9.81 11.14
N THR A 69 15.93 -8.58 11.42
CA THR A 69 15.94 -7.97 12.75
C THR A 69 14.56 -7.49 13.23
N ILE A 70 13.48 -7.72 12.47
CA ILE A 70 12.09 -7.53 12.94
C ILE A 70 11.26 -8.73 12.47
N ARG A 71 11.35 -9.87 13.15
CA ARG A 71 10.55 -11.07 12.81
C ARG A 71 9.07 -10.90 13.18
N THR A 72 8.81 -10.24 14.30
CA THR A 72 7.49 -9.97 14.88
C THR A 72 7.56 -8.64 15.61
N ILE A 73 6.49 -7.84 15.58
CA ILE A 73 6.45 -6.58 16.32
C ILE A 73 6.01 -6.88 17.74
N VAL A 74 6.86 -6.58 18.72
CA VAL A 74 6.53 -6.74 20.13
C VAL A 74 6.50 -5.35 20.76
N VAL A 75 5.34 -4.94 21.26
CA VAL A 75 5.19 -3.71 22.05
C VAL A 75 4.96 -4.11 23.49
N VAL A 76 5.82 -3.62 24.39
CA VAL A 76 5.72 -3.82 25.84
C VAL A 76 5.37 -2.48 26.47
N THR A 77 4.24 -2.42 27.17
CA THR A 77 3.79 -1.23 27.87
C THR A 77 4.61 -1.05 29.15
N ASP A 78 5.32 0.06 29.30
CA ASP A 78 5.95 0.43 30.57
C ASP A 78 4.87 0.99 31.51
N PRO A 79 4.81 0.62 32.81
CA PRO A 79 3.97 1.31 33.78
C PRO A 79 4.28 2.82 33.82
N ARG A 80 3.43 3.62 33.16
CA ARG A 80 3.49 5.08 33.27
C ARG A 80 3.32 5.50 34.73
N THR A 81 4.12 6.47 35.16
CA THR A 81 3.89 7.17 36.42
C THR A 81 2.51 7.83 36.41
N PRO A 82 1.77 7.85 37.54
CA PRO A 82 0.38 8.35 37.60
C PRO A 82 0.18 9.81 37.12
N ASP A 83 1.25 10.59 36.98
CA ASP A 83 1.20 12.02 36.68
C ASP A 83 1.09 12.36 35.19
N ASP A 84 1.18 11.40 34.26
CA ASP A 84 1.09 11.63 32.80
C ASP A 84 -0.35 11.57 32.25
N LYS A 85 -1.35 12.03 33.02
CA LYS A 85 -2.69 12.28 32.48
C LYS A 85 -2.75 13.71 31.93
N CYS A 86 -2.77 13.85 30.61
CA CYS A 86 -3.30 15.07 30.01
C CYS A 86 -4.74 15.30 30.51
N PRO A 87 -5.07 16.48 31.06
CA PRO A 87 -6.40 16.73 31.57
C PRO A 87 -7.37 16.92 30.39
N GLY A 88 -8.34 16.01 30.21
CA GLY A 88 -9.52 16.31 29.38
C GLY A 88 -10.20 15.22 28.55
N SER A 89 -9.91 13.92 28.66
CA SER A 89 -10.64 12.93 27.84
C SER A 89 -11.91 12.43 28.53
N VAL A 90 -13.05 12.85 27.99
CA VAL A 90 -14.41 12.38 28.30
C VAL A 90 -14.61 10.97 27.74
N ASP A 91 -15.24 10.10 28.53
CA ASP A 91 -15.60 8.72 28.16
C ASP A 91 -16.67 8.68 27.05
N SER A 92 -16.27 8.37 25.82
CA SER A 92 -17.16 7.79 24.80
C SER A 92 -16.34 7.22 23.62
N PHE A 93 -16.43 5.90 23.40
CA PHE A 93 -15.95 5.10 22.26
C PHE A 93 -14.45 5.18 21.83
N ASP A 94 -13.76 4.06 22.06
CA ASP A 94 -12.66 3.46 21.28
C ASP A 94 -11.55 4.37 20.70
N SER A 95 -10.80 5.06 21.56
CA SER A 95 -9.43 5.44 21.20
C SER A 95 -8.48 4.29 21.51
N ALA A 96 -7.79 3.76 20.49
CA ALA A 96 -6.74 2.77 20.68
C ALA A 96 -5.74 3.31 21.71
N SER A 97 -5.32 2.47 22.67
CA SER A 97 -4.26 2.87 23.60
C SER A 97 -3.02 3.30 22.82
N MET A 98 -2.24 4.26 23.33
CA MET A 98 -1.04 4.78 22.63
C MET A 98 -0.08 3.66 22.19
N ASP A 99 -0.04 2.55 22.94
CA ASP A 99 0.76 1.37 22.66
C ASP A 99 0.19 0.49 21.54
N GLU A 100 -1.15 0.41 21.42
CA GLU A 100 -1.81 -0.20 20.25
C GLU A 100 -1.60 0.67 18.99
N ALA A 101 -1.65 1.99 19.10
CA ALA A 101 -1.31 2.90 18.00
C ALA A 101 0.16 2.75 17.56
N LEU A 102 1.07 2.53 18.52
CA LEU A 102 2.47 2.23 18.23
C LEU A 102 2.63 0.87 17.50
N LEU A 103 1.92 -0.16 17.95
CA LEU A 103 1.91 -1.48 17.30
C LEU A 103 1.43 -1.37 15.84
N MET A 104 0.34 -0.62 15.62
CA MET A 104 -0.20 -0.31 14.30
C MET A 104 0.81 0.44 13.42
N SER A 105 1.48 1.44 13.96
CA SER A 105 2.52 2.21 13.24
C SER A 105 3.68 1.33 12.79
N HIS A 106 4.14 0.43 13.67
CA HIS A 106 5.16 -0.54 13.32
C HIS A 106 4.67 -1.55 12.27
N ALA A 107 3.41 -2.00 12.34
CA ALA A 107 2.83 -2.92 11.36
C ALA A 107 2.74 -2.27 9.99
N SER A 108 2.27 -1.02 9.92
CA SER A 108 2.27 -0.20 8.71
C SER A 108 3.68 -0.06 8.13
N SER A 109 4.66 0.27 8.97
CA SER A 109 6.05 0.42 8.54
C SER A 109 6.62 -0.89 8.00
N ALA A 110 6.38 -2.01 8.66
CA ALA A 110 6.82 -3.33 8.21
C ALA A 110 6.19 -3.71 6.87
N MET A 111 4.88 -3.54 6.72
CA MET A 111 4.15 -3.85 5.48
C MET A 111 4.51 -2.90 4.31
N ALA A 112 5.05 -1.71 4.58
CA ALA A 112 5.39 -0.73 3.56
C ALA A 112 6.75 -0.97 2.89
N VAL A 113 7.71 -1.52 3.63
CA VAL A 113 9.13 -1.61 3.22
C VAL A 113 9.60 -3.05 3.00
N SER A 114 8.75 -4.03 3.29
CA SER A 114 9.07 -5.44 3.10
C SER A 114 8.12 -6.07 2.09
N SER A 115 8.56 -7.16 1.48
CA SER A 115 7.74 -8.04 0.66
C SER A 115 6.77 -8.88 1.51
N ARG A 116 6.19 -8.33 2.59
CA ARG A 116 5.33 -9.10 3.48
C ARG A 116 3.87 -9.06 3.04
N HIS A 117 3.24 -10.23 3.04
CA HIS A 117 1.81 -10.44 2.86
C HIS A 117 1.05 -10.25 4.18
N PHE A 118 1.67 -10.54 5.31
CA PHE A 118 1.12 -10.30 6.64
C PHE A 118 2.20 -9.97 7.68
N VAL A 119 1.79 -9.40 8.81
CA VAL A 119 2.62 -9.14 9.99
C VAL A 119 1.89 -9.64 11.24
N THR A 120 2.65 -10.27 12.13
CA THR A 120 2.16 -10.63 13.48
C THR A 120 2.68 -9.62 14.49
N GLY A 121 1.80 -9.17 15.37
CA GLY A 121 2.11 -8.32 16.52
C GLY A 121 1.82 -9.03 17.84
N VAL A 122 2.62 -8.73 18.86
CA VAL A 122 2.37 -9.14 20.25
C VAL A 122 2.39 -7.89 21.11
N HIS A 123 1.29 -7.62 21.79
CA HIS A 123 1.21 -6.54 22.76
C HIS A 123 1.14 -7.14 24.16
N VAL A 124 2.07 -6.72 25.01
CA VAL A 124 2.22 -7.18 26.39
C VAL A 124 2.05 -5.99 27.32
N ASP A 125 0.91 -5.94 28.01
CA ASP A 125 0.64 -4.99 29.09
C ASP A 125 0.69 -5.75 30.42
N ARG A 126 1.79 -5.61 31.14
CA ARG A 126 2.05 -6.42 32.33
C ARG A 126 1.92 -7.91 32.05
N SER A 127 1.08 -8.62 32.81
CA SER A 127 0.80 -10.04 32.61
C SER A 127 -0.18 -10.32 31.47
N LYS A 128 -0.81 -9.28 30.92
CA LYS A 128 -1.83 -9.38 29.88
C LYS A 128 -1.18 -9.38 28.51
N VAL A 129 -1.58 -10.33 27.67
CA VAL A 129 -1.06 -10.49 26.31
C VAL A 129 -2.21 -10.47 25.32
N THR A 130 -2.00 -9.74 24.23
CA THR A 130 -2.85 -9.81 23.03
C THR A 130 -2.00 -10.09 21.81
N LEU A 131 -2.49 -10.96 20.93
CA LEU A 131 -1.87 -11.23 19.65
C LEU A 131 -2.64 -10.50 18.57
N TRP A 132 -1.89 -9.96 17.63
CA TRP A 132 -2.39 -9.20 16.51
C TRP A 132 -1.90 -9.82 15.22
N TYR A 133 -2.77 -9.82 14.23
CA TYR A 133 -2.47 -10.24 12.87
C TYR A 133 -2.92 -9.13 11.93
N PHE A 134 -2.02 -8.69 11.07
CA PHE A 134 -2.23 -7.63 10.10
C PHE A 134 -1.99 -8.21 8.72
N ASP A 135 -2.97 -8.11 7.83
CA ASP A 135 -2.74 -8.28 6.40
C ASP A 135 -3.51 -7.22 5.60
N ARG A 136 -3.54 -7.37 4.28
CA ARG A 136 -4.19 -6.41 3.38
C ARG A 136 -5.71 -6.43 3.42
N SER A 137 -6.31 -7.49 3.95
CA SER A 137 -7.77 -7.62 4.08
C SER A 137 -8.26 -7.28 5.47
N ARG A 138 -7.50 -7.56 6.52
CA ARG A 138 -8.01 -7.47 7.90
C ARG A 138 -6.93 -7.28 8.96
N ILE A 139 -7.41 -6.79 10.10
CA ILE A 139 -6.69 -6.74 11.36
C ILE A 139 -7.44 -7.64 12.34
N ILE A 140 -6.78 -8.69 12.84
CA ILE A 140 -7.36 -9.62 13.80
C ILE A 140 -6.63 -9.44 15.13
N ARG A 141 -7.39 -9.30 16.21
CA ARG A 141 -6.89 -9.24 17.58
C ARG A 141 -7.48 -10.38 18.39
N THR A 142 -6.66 -11.09 19.16
CA THR A 142 -7.16 -12.10 20.10
C THR A 142 -7.77 -11.45 21.33
N ALA A 143 -8.68 -12.17 22.01
CA ALA A 143 -9.01 -11.84 23.40
C ALA A 143 -7.75 -11.79 24.27
N VAL A 144 -7.75 -10.90 25.25
CA VAL A 144 -6.65 -10.76 26.22
C VAL A 144 -6.53 -12.05 27.04
N PHE A 145 -5.31 -12.55 27.23
CA PHE A 145 -5.04 -13.60 28.22
C PHE A 145 -3.97 -13.16 29.20
N ASP A 146 -4.06 -13.66 30.43
CA ASP A 146 -3.06 -13.43 31.46
C ASP A 146 -2.06 -14.59 31.46
N PHE A 147 -0.79 -14.33 31.17
CA PHE A 147 0.22 -15.41 31.12
C PHE A 147 0.57 -15.96 32.50
N LEU A 148 0.25 -15.26 33.60
CA LEU A 148 0.42 -15.80 34.95
C LEU A 148 -0.67 -16.84 35.28
N VAL A 149 -1.83 -16.75 34.62
CA VAL A 149 -2.96 -17.69 34.76
C VAL A 149 -2.89 -18.80 33.71
N ALA A 150 -2.52 -18.46 32.48
CA ALA A 150 -2.45 -19.38 31.34
C ALA A 150 -1.04 -19.35 30.67
N PRO A 151 0.03 -19.72 31.39
CA PRO A 151 1.41 -19.71 30.88
C PRO A 151 1.61 -20.61 29.65
N THR A 152 0.83 -21.69 29.51
CA THR A 152 0.82 -22.55 28.32
C THR A 152 0.49 -21.79 27.04
N LYS A 153 -0.37 -20.75 27.11
CA LYS A 153 -0.69 -19.90 25.95
C LYS A 153 0.51 -19.05 25.53
N LEU A 154 1.25 -18.49 26.49
CA LEU A 154 2.47 -17.75 26.19
C LEU A 154 3.55 -18.66 25.59
N ALA A 155 3.69 -19.89 26.12
CA ALA A 155 4.59 -20.90 25.57
C ALA A 155 4.26 -21.24 24.11
N LEU A 156 2.99 -21.37 23.76
CA LEU A 156 2.55 -21.58 22.37
C LEU A 156 2.91 -20.40 21.46
N VAL A 157 2.76 -19.17 21.94
CA VAL A 157 3.15 -17.97 21.19
C VAL A 157 4.65 -17.98 20.91
N VAL A 158 5.46 -18.16 21.96
CA VAL A 158 6.92 -18.20 21.83
C VAL A 158 7.36 -19.32 20.88
N TYR A 159 6.74 -20.50 20.97
CA TYR A 159 7.00 -21.60 20.04
C TYR A 159 6.66 -21.23 18.60
N ALA A 160 5.46 -20.71 18.35
CA ALA A 160 5.02 -20.35 17.00
C ALA A 160 5.94 -19.29 16.36
N LEU A 161 6.37 -18.30 17.14
CA LEU A 161 7.29 -17.25 16.70
C LEU A 161 8.72 -17.74 16.44
N ASN A 162 9.10 -18.92 16.90
CA ASN A 162 10.43 -19.51 16.69
C ASN A 162 10.41 -20.71 15.74
N HIS A 163 9.25 -21.06 15.19
CA HIS A 163 9.12 -22.23 14.33
C HIS A 163 9.70 -21.98 12.93
N PRO A 164 10.44 -22.91 12.30
CA PRO A 164 11.12 -22.69 11.02
C PRO A 164 10.14 -22.43 9.87
N ARG A 165 8.95 -23.02 9.95
CA ARG A 165 7.87 -22.78 8.97
C ARG A 165 7.25 -21.39 9.08
N CYS A 166 7.56 -20.62 10.12
CA CYS A 166 7.11 -19.24 10.21
C CYS A 166 7.91 -18.41 9.21
N ARG A 167 7.37 -18.20 8.01
CA ARG A 167 7.94 -17.28 7.02
C ARG A 167 7.77 -15.80 7.42
N TYR A 168 7.22 -15.52 8.61
CA TYR A 168 6.92 -14.18 9.12
C TYR A 168 6.17 -13.29 8.11
N GLY A 169 5.37 -13.92 7.25
CA GLY A 169 4.62 -13.28 6.19
C GLY A 169 5.44 -12.79 5.00
N PHE A 170 6.73 -13.09 4.88
CA PHE A 170 7.49 -12.78 3.66
C PHE A 170 6.90 -13.49 2.44
N ASP A 171 6.91 -12.78 1.31
CA ASP A 171 6.49 -13.26 0.01
C ASP A 171 7.19 -14.60 -0.31
N PRO A 172 6.43 -15.68 -0.52
CA PRO A 172 6.99 -16.98 -0.80
C PRO A 172 7.72 -17.06 -2.14
N PHE A 173 7.45 -16.14 -3.07
CA PHE A 173 8.06 -16.07 -4.40
C PHE A 173 9.40 -15.33 -4.39
N LEU A 174 9.70 -14.58 -3.32
CA LEU A 174 10.93 -13.81 -3.21
C LEU A 174 12.10 -14.67 -2.71
N ILE A 175 13.18 -14.69 -3.48
CA ILE A 175 14.48 -15.28 -3.15
C ILE A 175 15.51 -14.16 -2.91
N PRO A 176 15.88 -13.90 -1.64
CA PRO A 176 16.87 -12.89 -1.31
C PRO A 176 18.27 -13.23 -1.86
N ARG A 177 19.06 -12.19 -2.18
CA ARG A 177 20.46 -12.36 -2.55
C ARG A 177 21.30 -12.80 -1.35
N LYS A 178 22.21 -13.77 -1.51
CA LYS A 178 23.03 -14.44 -0.46
C LYS A 178 23.96 -13.56 0.41
N SER A 179 23.90 -12.22 0.44
CA SER A 179 24.88 -11.41 1.19
C SER A 179 24.36 -10.09 1.79
N ILE A 180 23.28 -10.12 2.57
CA ILE A 180 22.99 -9.03 3.52
C ILE A 180 23.44 -9.51 4.89
N SER A 181 24.59 -9.03 5.34
CA SER A 181 25.08 -9.27 6.70
C SER A 181 24.09 -8.68 7.71
N CYS A 182 23.61 -9.51 8.63
CA CYS A 182 22.77 -9.11 9.78
C CYS A 182 23.42 -7.93 10.51
N GLY A 183 22.73 -6.78 10.58
CA GLY A 183 23.17 -5.66 11.40
C GLY A 183 23.20 -4.30 10.69
N SER A 184 23.01 -4.25 9.37
CA SER A 184 22.76 -2.98 8.67
C SER A 184 21.25 -2.75 8.51
N PRO A 185 20.76 -1.48 8.38
CA PRO A 185 19.35 -1.15 8.14
C PRO A 185 18.82 -1.62 6.75
N ALA A 186 19.45 -2.64 6.17
CA ALA A 186 19.39 -3.10 4.79
C ALA A 186 18.13 -3.91 4.45
N MET A 187 17.00 -3.62 5.10
CA MET A 187 15.68 -3.89 4.49
C MET A 187 15.46 -3.00 3.25
N LYS A 188 16.32 -1.99 3.04
CA LYS A 188 16.21 -0.96 1.99
C LYS A 188 16.61 -1.40 0.58
N GLU A 189 17.32 -2.50 0.38
CA GLU A 189 17.65 -2.96 -0.98
C GLU A 189 17.30 -4.43 -1.18
N LEU A 190 16.06 -4.66 -1.62
CA LEU A 190 15.67 -5.91 -2.29
C LEU A 190 16.37 -6.05 -3.67
N ILE A 191 17.14 -5.05 -4.09
CA ILE A 191 17.88 -5.01 -5.35
C ILE A 191 18.80 -6.23 -5.47
N GLY A 192 18.68 -6.92 -6.60
CA GLY A 192 19.40 -8.15 -6.91
C GLY A 192 18.76 -9.41 -6.35
N SER A 193 17.66 -9.30 -5.59
CA SER A 193 16.82 -10.46 -5.25
C SER A 193 15.98 -10.88 -6.44
N ASP A 194 15.64 -12.16 -6.48
CA ASP A 194 14.86 -12.75 -7.57
C ASP A 194 13.43 -13.03 -7.06
N ILE A 195 12.43 -12.80 -7.89
CA ILE A 195 11.05 -13.20 -7.70
C ILE A 195 10.78 -14.31 -8.71
N ILE A 196 10.41 -15.49 -8.22
CA ILE A 196 10.13 -16.66 -9.04
C ILE A 196 8.64 -16.94 -8.99
N LEU A 197 7.99 -16.83 -10.14
CA LEU A 197 6.56 -17.01 -10.28
C LEU A 197 6.27 -18.24 -11.16
N PRO A 198 5.29 -19.07 -10.78
CA PRO A 198 4.86 -20.18 -11.62
C PRO A 198 4.20 -19.67 -12.92
N ILE A 199 4.43 -20.39 -14.02
CA ILE A 199 3.66 -20.25 -15.27
C ILE A 199 2.66 -21.41 -15.37
N ASP A 200 3.13 -22.63 -15.10
CA ASP A 200 2.34 -23.85 -14.97
C ASP A 200 2.98 -24.76 -13.91
N ASP A 201 2.51 -26.01 -13.80
CA ASP A 201 3.00 -26.96 -12.80
C ASP A 201 4.51 -27.29 -12.93
N ASP A 202 5.09 -27.11 -14.13
CA ASP A 202 6.46 -27.54 -14.45
C ASP A 202 7.40 -26.37 -14.82
N THR A 203 6.87 -25.16 -15.04
CA THR A 203 7.64 -24.01 -15.53
C THR A 203 7.49 -22.77 -14.66
N GLU A 204 8.61 -22.07 -14.49
CA GLU A 204 8.72 -20.83 -13.71
C GLU A 204 9.31 -19.70 -14.55
N VAL A 205 8.88 -18.47 -14.26
CA VAL A 205 9.50 -17.25 -14.74
C VAL A 205 10.25 -16.56 -13.61
N ARG A 206 11.43 -16.02 -13.93
CA ARG A 206 12.29 -15.34 -12.96
C ARG A 206 12.43 -13.87 -13.28
N PHE A 207 12.07 -13.03 -12.31
CA PHE A 207 12.23 -11.59 -12.37
C PHE A 207 13.22 -11.11 -11.31
N ARG A 208 14.30 -10.46 -11.72
CA ARG A 208 15.26 -9.85 -10.79
C ARG A 208 14.88 -8.41 -10.50
N ILE A 209 14.88 -8.01 -9.23
CA ILE A 209 14.71 -6.60 -8.85
C ILE A 209 15.99 -5.84 -9.24
N VAL A 210 15.88 -4.86 -10.13
CA VAL A 210 17.04 -4.14 -10.70
C VAL A 210 17.19 -2.71 -10.20
N GLY A 211 16.22 -2.20 -9.43
CA GLY A 211 16.24 -0.84 -8.93
C GLY A 211 15.52 -0.68 -7.61
N PRO A 212 15.60 0.52 -7.00
CA PRO A 212 14.88 0.82 -5.77
C PRO A 212 13.37 0.65 -5.96
N LEU A 213 12.67 0.47 -4.84
CA LEU A 213 11.21 0.38 -4.84
C LEU A 213 10.60 1.63 -5.50
N ILE A 214 9.83 1.46 -6.57
CA ILE A 214 9.19 2.56 -7.30
C ILE A 214 8.02 3.10 -6.47
N HIS A 215 7.22 2.20 -5.89
CA HIS A 215 6.09 2.55 -5.04
C HIS A 215 5.84 1.47 -3.99
N GLY A 216 5.50 1.87 -2.77
CA GLY A 216 5.07 0.98 -1.70
C GLY A 216 4.02 1.64 -0.84
N SER A 217 2.83 1.05 -0.78
CA SER A 217 1.74 1.56 0.05
C SER A 217 2.01 1.35 1.55
N ARG A 218 1.84 2.42 2.33
CA ARG A 218 1.90 2.37 3.80
C ARG A 218 0.58 1.95 4.45
N ARG A 219 -0.50 1.84 3.67
CA ARG A 219 -1.79 1.42 4.21
C ARG A 219 -1.73 -0.06 4.58
N ILE A 220 -2.11 -0.40 5.81
CA ILE A 220 -2.21 -1.80 6.22
C ILE A 220 -3.32 -2.47 5.41
N LEU A 221 -4.53 -1.89 5.45
CA LEU A 221 -5.71 -2.39 4.76
C LEU A 221 -5.86 -1.80 3.34
N GLY A 222 -6.42 -2.60 2.44
CA GLY A 222 -6.73 -2.22 1.06
C GLY A 222 -5.77 -2.84 0.05
N ARG A 223 -5.65 -2.21 -1.13
CA ARG A 223 -4.88 -2.75 -2.26
C ARG A 223 -3.39 -2.94 -1.97
N GLY A 224 -2.81 -2.25 -0.98
CA GLY A 224 -1.43 -2.50 -0.56
C GLY A 224 -0.39 -2.47 -1.70
N THR A 225 -0.61 -1.66 -2.74
CA THR A 225 0.14 -1.73 -4.00
C THR A 225 1.63 -1.54 -3.77
N THR A 226 2.41 -2.43 -4.38
CA THR A 226 3.88 -2.41 -4.37
C THR A 226 4.39 -2.55 -5.80
N VAL A 227 5.36 -1.73 -6.18
CA VAL A 227 5.85 -1.64 -7.56
C VAL A 227 7.37 -1.71 -7.59
N TYR A 228 7.90 -2.72 -8.28
CA TYR A 228 9.32 -2.99 -8.44
C TYR A 228 9.77 -2.74 -9.87
N ALA A 229 10.95 -2.14 -10.04
CA ALA A 229 11.69 -2.23 -11.31
C ALA A 229 12.29 -3.64 -11.39
N VAL A 230 11.94 -4.40 -12.43
CA VAL A 230 12.41 -5.78 -12.59
C VAL A 230 13.03 -6.02 -13.96
N ALA A 231 13.85 -7.06 -14.05
CA ALA A 231 14.31 -7.61 -15.31
C ALA A 231 13.92 -9.09 -15.40
N GLU A 232 13.39 -9.50 -16.54
CA GLU A 232 13.17 -10.92 -16.84
C GLU A 232 14.50 -11.59 -17.15
N ILE A 233 14.77 -12.71 -16.48
CA ILE A 233 15.96 -13.54 -16.71
C ILE A 233 15.51 -14.72 -17.56
N SER A 234 15.76 -14.64 -18.87
CA SER A 234 15.52 -15.76 -19.76
C SER A 234 16.53 -16.89 -19.51
N GLN A 235 16.13 -18.12 -19.80
CA GLN A 235 16.96 -19.32 -19.65
C GLN A 235 18.21 -19.29 -20.57
N ASP A 236 18.14 -18.54 -21.68
CA ASP A 236 19.24 -18.34 -22.63
C ASP A 236 20.21 -17.21 -22.21
N GLY A 237 19.96 -16.56 -21.07
CA GLY A 237 20.77 -15.45 -20.57
C GLY A 237 20.50 -14.11 -21.23
N THR A 238 19.44 -13.97 -22.04
CA THR A 238 18.95 -12.66 -22.50
C THR A 238 18.22 -11.92 -21.38
N TRP A 239 18.34 -10.59 -21.37
CA TRP A 239 17.81 -9.71 -20.33
C TRP A 239 16.81 -8.74 -20.93
N ARG A 240 15.56 -8.80 -20.45
CA ARG A 240 14.61 -7.72 -20.66
C ARG A 240 14.61 -6.86 -19.40
N ASN A 241 15.29 -5.71 -19.44
CA ASN A 241 15.61 -4.90 -18.26
C ASN A 241 14.73 -3.64 -18.10
N ASP A 242 13.69 -3.53 -18.90
CA ASP A 242 12.76 -2.41 -18.97
C ASP A 242 11.38 -2.80 -18.44
N LEU A 243 11.29 -3.61 -17.38
CA LEU A 243 10.02 -4.10 -16.85
C LEU A 243 9.67 -3.50 -15.49
N VAL A 244 8.38 -3.46 -15.21
CA VAL A 244 7.81 -3.11 -13.91
C VAL A 244 6.90 -4.24 -13.45
N MET A 245 7.12 -4.71 -12.22
CA MET A 245 6.22 -5.64 -11.56
C MET A 245 5.38 -4.89 -10.52
N LYS A 246 4.07 -4.96 -10.67
CA LYS A 246 3.07 -4.42 -9.76
C LYS A 246 2.40 -5.57 -9.03
N MET A 247 2.42 -5.51 -7.70
CA MET A 247 1.73 -6.44 -6.81
C MET A 247 0.67 -5.68 -6.03
N SER A 248 -0.56 -6.15 -6.02
CA SER A 248 -1.66 -5.50 -5.31
C SER A 248 -2.68 -6.51 -4.78
N TRP A 249 -3.54 -6.06 -3.86
CA TRP A 249 -4.53 -6.87 -3.15
C TRP A 249 -5.96 -6.37 -3.42
N PRO A 250 -6.46 -6.45 -4.67
CA PRO A 250 -7.83 -6.08 -4.97
C PRO A 250 -8.83 -7.01 -4.27
N ASN A 251 -10.08 -6.54 -4.13
CA ASN A 251 -11.17 -7.39 -3.67
C ASN A 251 -11.42 -8.52 -4.66
N THR A 252 -11.83 -9.69 -4.17
CA THR A 252 -12.13 -10.86 -5.01
C THR A 252 -13.32 -10.64 -5.94
N SER A 253 -14.17 -9.66 -5.66
CA SER A 253 -15.30 -9.26 -6.51
C SER A 253 -14.89 -8.45 -7.74
N ARG A 254 -13.70 -7.84 -7.73
CA ARG A 254 -13.24 -6.96 -8.82
C ARG A 254 -12.66 -7.78 -9.97
N VAL A 255 -12.94 -7.31 -11.20
CA VAL A 255 -12.26 -7.81 -12.39
C VAL A 255 -10.78 -7.43 -12.33
N GLY A 256 -9.91 -8.39 -12.64
CA GLY A 256 -8.47 -8.21 -12.69
C GLY A 256 -8.04 -7.22 -13.76
N GLU A 257 -7.01 -6.43 -13.48
CA GLU A 257 -6.48 -5.41 -14.40
C GLU A 257 -5.98 -6.03 -15.71
N ALA A 258 -5.32 -7.19 -15.66
CA ALA A 258 -4.89 -7.91 -16.85
C ALA A 258 -6.06 -8.36 -17.74
N THR A 259 -7.11 -8.92 -17.13
CA THR A 259 -8.35 -9.30 -17.83
C THR A 259 -8.98 -8.09 -18.50
N PHE A 260 -8.98 -6.95 -17.81
CA PHE A 260 -9.51 -5.71 -18.35
C PHE A 260 -8.67 -5.18 -19.53
N LEU A 261 -7.34 -5.18 -19.42
CA LEU A 261 -6.43 -4.79 -20.51
C LEU A 261 -6.54 -5.72 -21.72
N ALA A 262 -6.75 -7.02 -21.50
CA ALA A 262 -6.98 -7.99 -22.56
C ALA A 262 -8.30 -7.72 -23.29
N ALA A 263 -9.37 -7.41 -22.56
CA ALA A 263 -10.66 -7.02 -23.15
C ALA A 263 -10.52 -5.72 -23.97
N LEU A 264 -9.86 -4.69 -23.44
CA LEU A 264 -9.56 -3.45 -24.15
C LEU A 264 -8.79 -3.71 -25.45
N SER A 265 -7.74 -4.52 -25.38
CA SER A 265 -6.90 -4.83 -26.54
C SER A 265 -7.67 -5.57 -27.63
N GLY A 266 -8.55 -6.49 -27.25
CA GLY A 266 -9.41 -7.22 -28.19
C GLY A 266 -10.50 -6.34 -28.83
N SER A 267 -11.04 -5.39 -28.08
CA SER A 267 -12.11 -4.49 -28.56
C SER A 267 -11.60 -3.26 -29.33
N LEU A 268 -10.35 -2.84 -29.11
CA LEU A 268 -9.76 -1.64 -29.70
C LEU A 268 -8.43 -1.93 -30.42
N PRO A 269 -8.42 -2.76 -31.47
CA PRO A 269 -7.17 -3.16 -32.14
C PRO A 269 -6.38 -1.96 -32.71
N THR A 270 -7.04 -0.87 -33.08
CA THR A 270 -6.37 0.36 -33.56
C THR A 270 -5.68 1.15 -32.46
N TRP A 271 -5.98 0.87 -31.18
CA TRP A 271 -5.43 1.56 -30.01
C TRP A 271 -4.40 0.71 -29.25
N MET A 272 -4.01 -0.46 -29.78
CA MET A 272 -3.05 -1.35 -29.10
C MET A 272 -1.75 -0.66 -28.69
N ALA A 273 -1.26 0.30 -29.48
CA ALA A 273 -0.05 1.06 -29.16
C ALA A 273 -0.22 2.00 -27.94
N HIS A 274 -1.45 2.27 -27.51
CA HIS A 274 -1.80 3.13 -26.40
C HIS A 274 -2.31 2.35 -25.17
N ILE A 275 -2.47 1.03 -25.29
CA ILE A 275 -2.89 0.15 -24.20
C ILE A 275 -1.63 -0.48 -23.58
N PRO A 276 -1.49 -0.47 -22.24
CA PRO A 276 -0.36 -1.13 -21.60
C PRO A 276 -0.24 -2.60 -21.99
N GLN A 277 0.92 -2.99 -22.53
CA GLN A 277 1.24 -4.39 -22.79
C GLN A 277 1.40 -5.16 -21.47
N VAL A 278 0.75 -6.31 -21.37
CA VAL A 278 0.92 -7.28 -20.29
C VAL A 278 1.96 -8.32 -20.72
N ILE A 279 3.01 -8.48 -19.92
CA ILE A 279 4.07 -9.50 -20.12
C ILE A 279 3.76 -10.75 -19.30
N TYR A 280 3.28 -10.55 -18.08
CA TYR A 280 2.89 -11.62 -17.17
C TYR A 280 1.77 -11.12 -16.26
N ASP A 281 0.80 -11.96 -15.97
CA ASP A 281 -0.20 -11.72 -14.95
C ASP A 281 -0.59 -13.02 -14.24
N ASP A 282 -0.86 -12.93 -12.94
CA ASP A 282 -1.38 -14.05 -12.16
C ASP A 282 -2.09 -13.54 -10.89
N THR A 283 -2.91 -14.39 -10.28
CA THR A 283 -3.64 -14.11 -9.05
C THR A 283 -3.54 -15.27 -8.07
N TYR A 284 -3.21 -14.98 -6.82
CA TYR A 284 -3.08 -15.97 -5.75
C TYR A 284 -4.04 -15.69 -4.60
N THR A 285 -4.83 -16.69 -4.26
CA THR A 285 -5.73 -16.68 -3.11
C THR A 285 -4.96 -16.73 -1.78
N ALA A 286 -5.64 -16.39 -0.69
CA ALA A 286 -5.10 -16.56 0.65
C ALA A 286 -4.70 -18.02 0.96
N GLY A 287 -5.41 -18.99 0.38
CA GLY A 287 -5.14 -20.43 0.54
C GLY A 287 -3.85 -20.87 -0.15
N GLU A 288 -3.64 -20.45 -1.39
CA GLU A 288 -2.43 -20.76 -2.16
C GLU A 288 -1.17 -20.14 -1.52
N LEU A 289 -1.33 -18.97 -0.89
CA LEU A 289 -0.26 -18.29 -0.17
C LEU A 289 -0.08 -18.78 1.28
N ASP A 290 -0.85 -19.77 1.73
CA ASP A 290 -0.86 -20.30 3.10
C ASP A 290 -1.00 -19.19 4.16
N LEU A 291 -1.87 -18.21 3.91
CA LEU A 291 -2.08 -17.11 4.84
C LEU A 291 -2.78 -17.61 6.11
N PRO A 292 -2.30 -17.23 7.31
CA PRO A 292 -2.90 -17.68 8.57
C PRO A 292 -4.40 -17.42 8.69
N ARG A 293 -4.90 -16.36 8.05
CA ARG A 293 -6.32 -15.98 8.08
C ARG A 293 -7.26 -17.01 7.47
N VAL A 294 -6.79 -17.92 6.62
CA VAL A 294 -7.62 -18.99 6.01
C VAL A 294 -8.26 -19.89 7.07
N ASN A 295 -7.60 -20.02 8.23
CA ASN A 295 -8.08 -20.80 9.36
C ASN A 295 -9.04 -20.04 10.29
N VAL A 296 -9.39 -18.79 9.94
CA VAL A 296 -10.25 -17.91 10.75
C VAL A 296 -11.47 -17.49 9.90
N PRO A 297 -12.60 -18.21 9.99
CA PRO A 297 -13.81 -17.90 9.21
C PRO A 297 -14.43 -16.58 9.68
N LEU A 298 -14.62 -15.62 8.78
CA LEU A 298 -15.25 -14.32 9.06
C LEU A 298 -15.98 -13.78 7.82
N ASP A 299 -17.14 -13.14 8.03
CA ASP A 299 -18.09 -12.67 7.01
C ASP A 299 -17.70 -11.34 6.33
N PHE A 300 -16.50 -11.23 5.77
CA PHE A 300 -16.05 -10.01 5.08
C PHE A 300 -15.51 -10.30 3.68
N GLU A 301 -15.59 -9.29 2.80
CA GLU A 301 -15.04 -9.34 1.45
C GLU A 301 -13.53 -9.64 1.48
N ASP A 302 -13.11 -10.67 0.74
CA ASP A 302 -11.72 -11.13 0.74
C ASP A 302 -10.90 -10.45 -0.39
N ARG A 303 -9.57 -10.56 -0.30
CA ARG A 303 -8.63 -10.03 -1.30
C ARG A 303 -7.64 -11.11 -1.71
N HIS A 304 -7.37 -11.21 -3.00
CA HIS A 304 -6.29 -12.04 -3.53
C HIS A 304 -5.06 -11.18 -3.84
N LEU A 305 -3.88 -11.79 -3.88
CA LEU A 305 -2.70 -11.14 -4.46
C LEU A 305 -2.86 -11.15 -5.98
N SER A 306 -2.73 -10.01 -6.63
CA SER A 306 -2.65 -9.87 -8.09
C SER A 306 -1.26 -9.36 -8.44
N VAL A 307 -0.59 -10.09 -9.34
CA VAL A 307 0.72 -9.76 -9.88
C VAL A 307 0.56 -9.39 -11.34
N LEU A 308 1.13 -8.26 -11.75
CA LEU A 308 1.10 -7.78 -13.12
C LEU A 308 2.49 -7.27 -13.51
N VAL A 309 3.04 -7.77 -14.61
CA VAL A 309 4.31 -7.32 -15.17
C VAL A 309 4.07 -6.65 -16.52
N THR A 310 4.57 -5.43 -16.68
CA THR A 310 4.44 -4.64 -17.91
C THR A 310 5.79 -4.01 -18.28
N PRO A 311 5.96 -3.53 -19.52
CA PRO A 311 7.05 -2.64 -19.84
C PRO A 311 7.01 -1.38 -18.98
N ARG A 312 8.18 -0.85 -18.66
CA ARG A 312 8.35 0.39 -17.91
C ARG A 312 8.06 1.57 -18.84
N TYR A 313 6.90 2.19 -18.66
CA TYR A 313 6.57 3.44 -19.32
C TYR A 313 7.30 4.63 -18.67
N GLN A 314 7.50 5.67 -19.47
CA GLN A 314 8.08 6.93 -19.01
C GLN A 314 6.99 7.84 -18.41
N PRO A 315 7.34 8.64 -17.40
CA PRO A 315 6.42 9.62 -16.85
C PRO A 315 6.20 10.79 -17.84
N LEU A 316 5.05 11.45 -17.72
CA LEU A 316 4.65 12.56 -18.61
C LEU A 316 5.60 13.77 -18.61
N TRP A 317 6.44 13.94 -17.58
CA TRP A 317 7.43 15.02 -17.54
C TRP A 317 8.74 14.70 -18.28
N GLU A 318 8.92 13.47 -18.78
CA GLU A 318 10.12 13.06 -19.55
C GLU A 318 9.96 13.21 -21.07
N VAL A 319 8.77 13.64 -21.53
CA VAL A 319 8.51 14.00 -22.94
C VAL A 319 9.47 15.08 -23.43
N ASP A 320 9.65 15.20 -24.74
CA ASP A 320 10.63 16.09 -25.34
C ASP A 320 10.14 17.55 -25.42
N ASN A 321 8.83 17.77 -25.46
CA ASN A 321 8.21 19.09 -25.53
C ASN A 321 6.72 19.06 -25.17
N ILE A 322 6.12 20.23 -25.03
CA ILE A 322 4.69 20.41 -24.73
C ILE A 322 3.79 19.77 -25.78
N LYS A 323 4.19 19.74 -27.07
CA LYS A 323 3.34 19.14 -28.10
C LYS A 323 3.22 17.62 -27.95
N GLU A 324 4.31 16.97 -27.52
CA GLU A 324 4.29 15.57 -27.15
C GLU A 324 3.45 15.35 -25.88
N PHE A 325 3.59 16.21 -24.87
CA PHE A 325 2.72 16.18 -23.68
C PHE A 325 1.23 16.25 -24.05
N GLU A 326 0.83 17.22 -24.88
CA GLU A 326 -0.55 17.38 -25.35
C GLU A 326 -1.06 16.10 -26.02
N THR A 327 -0.25 15.52 -26.89
CA THR A 327 -0.59 14.31 -27.63
C THR A 327 -0.78 13.12 -26.69
N ALA A 328 0.17 12.92 -25.77
CA ALA A 328 0.09 11.87 -24.76
C ALA A 328 -1.15 12.04 -23.87
N PHE A 329 -1.41 13.27 -23.40
CA PHE A 329 -2.55 13.59 -22.55
C PHE A 329 -3.89 13.31 -23.26
N ILE A 330 -4.05 13.74 -24.52
CA ILE A 330 -5.24 13.46 -25.33
C ILE A 330 -5.44 11.96 -25.52
N HIS A 331 -4.38 11.19 -25.80
CA HIS A 331 -4.48 9.75 -25.94
C HIS A 331 -4.93 9.06 -24.64
N CYS A 332 -4.44 9.51 -23.48
CA CYS A 332 -4.90 9.00 -22.19
C CYS A 332 -6.39 9.31 -21.95
N VAL A 333 -6.83 10.54 -22.22
CA VAL A 333 -8.25 10.93 -22.10
C VAL A 333 -9.13 10.10 -23.04
N ALA A 334 -8.69 9.90 -24.29
CA ALA A 334 -9.43 9.11 -25.26
C ALA A 334 -9.51 7.62 -24.90
N LEU A 335 -8.48 7.06 -24.25
CA LEU A 335 -8.52 5.68 -23.76
C LEU A 335 -9.62 5.49 -22.71
N ILE A 336 -9.85 6.48 -21.84
CA ILE A 336 -10.90 6.42 -20.81
C ILE A 336 -12.30 6.38 -21.40
N LEU A 337 -12.58 7.11 -22.48
CA LEU A 337 -13.89 6.97 -23.13
C LEU A 337 -14.12 5.52 -23.57
N ASN A 338 -13.09 4.92 -24.17
CA ASN A 338 -13.21 3.54 -24.61
C ASN A 338 -13.27 2.56 -23.44
N ASP A 339 -12.53 2.83 -22.36
CA ASP A 339 -12.62 2.14 -21.08
C ASP A 339 -14.06 2.14 -20.58
N TRP A 340 -14.70 3.30 -20.40
CA TRP A 340 -16.09 3.39 -19.92
C TRP A 340 -17.11 2.68 -20.81
N ASN A 341 -16.96 2.80 -22.13
CA ASN A 341 -17.79 2.06 -23.08
C ASN A 341 -17.65 0.54 -22.91
N LEU A 342 -16.46 0.07 -22.51
CA LEU A 342 -16.17 -1.35 -22.26
C LEU A 342 -16.45 -1.78 -20.82
N ALA A 343 -16.30 -0.91 -19.83
CA ALA A 343 -16.58 -1.17 -18.43
C ALA A 343 -18.07 -1.46 -18.21
N GLY A 344 -18.96 -0.74 -18.92
CA GLY A 344 -20.40 -1.08 -18.94
C GLY A 344 -20.71 -2.47 -19.54
N ILE A 345 -19.79 -3.04 -20.32
CA ILE A 345 -19.92 -4.36 -20.96
C ILE A 345 -19.26 -5.46 -20.11
N VAL A 346 -18.09 -5.19 -19.54
CA VAL A 346 -17.27 -6.14 -18.76
C VAL A 346 -17.72 -6.19 -17.29
N ASN A 347 -18.24 -5.09 -16.76
CA ASN A 347 -18.79 -4.95 -15.41
C ASN A 347 -20.16 -4.24 -15.47
N PRO A 348 -21.27 -4.97 -15.72
CA PRO A 348 -22.62 -4.39 -15.74
C PRO A 348 -23.04 -3.76 -14.40
N TRP A 349 -22.29 -4.01 -13.33
CA TRP A 349 -22.50 -3.54 -11.98
C TRP A 349 -21.22 -2.82 -11.52
N GLY A 350 -21.12 -1.52 -11.81
CA GLY A 350 -20.02 -0.68 -11.33
C GLY A 350 -19.90 -0.83 -9.81
N THR A 351 -18.87 -1.54 -9.36
CA THR A 351 -18.73 -1.87 -7.94
C THR A 351 -17.90 -0.79 -7.25
N ILE A 352 -18.61 0.00 -6.46
CA ILE A 352 -18.08 0.71 -5.30
C ILE A 352 -17.42 -0.35 -4.41
N ASP A 353 -16.24 -0.09 -3.85
CA ASP A 353 -15.63 -0.99 -2.87
C ASP A 353 -16.62 -1.22 -1.71
N ALA A 354 -16.84 -2.48 -1.30
CA ALA A 354 -17.84 -2.77 -0.26
C ALA A 354 -17.49 -2.18 1.12
N ASP A 355 -16.25 -1.68 1.29
CA ASP A 355 -15.81 -0.99 2.50
C ASP A 355 -16.05 0.53 2.48
N GLY A 356 -16.64 1.08 1.41
CA GLY A 356 -16.83 2.53 1.26
C GLY A 356 -15.51 3.32 1.21
N SER A 357 -14.37 2.64 1.07
CA SER A 357 -13.08 3.31 1.04
C SER A 357 -12.84 3.90 -0.34
N VAL A 358 -12.72 5.21 -0.37
CA VAL A 358 -12.27 5.95 -1.53
C VAL A 358 -10.86 5.53 -1.90
N THR A 359 -10.74 4.81 -3.01
CA THR A 359 -9.45 4.48 -3.63
C THR A 359 -9.10 5.54 -4.67
N GLY A 360 -8.70 6.73 -4.20
CA GLY A 360 -8.29 7.83 -5.06
C GLY A 360 -7.09 8.59 -4.51
N THR A 361 -6.24 9.09 -5.41
CA THR A 361 -5.14 10.00 -5.02
C THR A 361 -5.75 11.38 -4.79
N LEU A 362 -5.85 11.82 -3.54
CA LEU A 362 -6.65 13.01 -3.13
C LEU A 362 -6.53 14.24 -4.05
N PRO A 363 -5.32 14.65 -4.50
CA PRO A 363 -5.18 15.77 -5.43
C PRO A 363 -5.91 15.61 -6.76
N PHE A 364 -6.15 14.39 -7.21
CA PHE A 364 -6.75 14.11 -8.53
C PHE A 364 -8.18 13.66 -8.44
N MET A 365 -8.73 13.41 -7.26
CA MET A 365 -10.13 13.03 -7.12
C MET A 365 -11.11 14.14 -7.53
N ALA A 366 -12.21 13.79 -8.20
CA ALA A 366 -13.32 14.73 -8.43
C ALA A 366 -13.89 15.26 -7.09
N ILE A 367 -14.36 16.51 -7.07
CA ILE A 367 -14.89 17.15 -5.84
C ILE A 367 -16.03 16.34 -5.23
N GLU A 368 -16.92 15.78 -6.05
CA GLU A 368 -18.07 15.01 -5.57
C GLU A 368 -17.68 13.70 -4.89
N LEU A 369 -16.57 13.10 -5.32
CA LEU A 369 -16.02 11.88 -4.69
C LEU A 369 -15.27 12.16 -3.38
N LEU A 370 -15.06 13.44 -3.04
CA LEU A 370 -14.47 13.86 -1.77
C LEU A 370 -15.53 14.14 -0.69
N ASP A 371 -16.82 14.08 -1.03
CA ASP A 371 -17.94 14.18 -0.09
C ASP A 371 -18.07 12.89 0.74
N GLU A 372 -18.44 13.01 2.01
CA GLU A 372 -18.66 11.88 2.94
C GLU A 372 -19.71 10.88 2.42
N ASN A 373 -20.65 11.32 1.59
CA ASN A 373 -21.71 10.48 1.05
C ASN A 373 -21.27 9.60 -0.13
N HIS A 374 -20.07 9.83 -0.67
CA HIS A 374 -19.42 9.03 -1.73
C HIS A 374 -20.38 8.57 -2.83
N PRO A 375 -20.76 9.46 -3.78
CA PRO A 375 -21.68 9.09 -4.84
C PRO A 375 -21.09 7.97 -5.73
N PRO A 376 -21.93 7.23 -6.47
CA PRO A 376 -21.46 6.30 -7.47
C PRO A 376 -20.47 6.96 -8.43
N HIS A 377 -19.40 6.26 -8.79
CA HIS A 377 -18.41 6.79 -9.70
C HIS A 377 -18.99 6.84 -11.13
N HIS A 378 -18.88 7.99 -11.79
CA HIS A 378 -19.29 8.22 -13.17
C HIS A 378 -18.11 8.72 -14.02
N TYR A 379 -18.22 8.65 -15.36
CA TYR A 379 -17.12 8.99 -16.26
C TYR A 379 -16.70 10.46 -16.15
N GLU A 380 -17.62 11.36 -15.80
CA GLU A 380 -17.33 12.77 -15.54
C GLU A 380 -16.31 12.95 -14.39
N HIS A 381 -16.28 12.04 -13.41
CA HIS A 381 -15.30 12.09 -12.34
C HIS A 381 -13.89 11.79 -12.84
N ASP A 382 -13.75 10.94 -13.84
CA ASP A 382 -12.44 10.69 -14.47
C ASP A 382 -12.03 11.88 -15.33
N LEU A 383 -12.96 12.54 -16.02
CA LEU A 383 -12.67 13.79 -16.74
C LEU A 383 -12.18 14.90 -15.80
N GLU A 384 -12.83 15.07 -14.65
CA GLU A 384 -12.39 16.03 -13.62
C GLU A 384 -11.02 15.63 -13.04
N SER A 385 -10.78 14.33 -12.89
CA SER A 385 -9.48 13.83 -12.45
C SER A 385 -8.36 14.18 -13.44
N PHE A 386 -8.61 14.06 -14.74
CA PHE A 386 -7.67 14.47 -15.78
C PHE A 386 -7.44 15.98 -15.79
N PHE A 387 -8.49 16.77 -15.60
CA PHE A 387 -8.35 18.21 -15.42
C PHE A 387 -7.41 18.56 -14.27
N TYR A 388 -7.53 17.89 -13.12
CA TYR A 388 -6.61 18.10 -12.00
C TYR A 388 -5.18 17.60 -12.27
N VAL A 389 -5.01 16.52 -13.04
CA VAL A 389 -3.68 16.08 -13.52
C VAL A 389 -3.05 17.16 -14.42
N LEU A 390 -3.84 17.78 -15.29
CA LEU A 390 -3.37 18.86 -16.17
C LEU A 390 -2.92 20.10 -15.38
N VAL A 391 -3.74 20.52 -14.40
CA VAL A 391 -3.40 21.61 -13.48
C VAL A 391 -2.12 21.28 -12.71
N TRP A 392 -2.00 20.05 -12.23
CA TRP A 392 -0.82 19.60 -11.51
C TRP A 392 0.44 19.57 -12.39
N ALA A 393 0.32 19.13 -13.64
CA ALA A 393 1.41 19.15 -14.60
C ALA A 393 1.93 20.57 -14.82
N ALA A 394 1.03 21.53 -15.01
CA ALA A 394 1.36 22.92 -15.33
C ALA A 394 2.23 23.65 -14.28
N VAL A 395 2.21 23.19 -13.03
CA VAL A 395 2.99 23.79 -11.93
C VAL A 395 4.12 22.87 -11.41
N HIS A 396 4.22 21.63 -11.90
CA HIS A 396 5.21 20.65 -11.40
C HIS A 396 6.07 19.97 -12.47
N PHE A 397 5.68 19.96 -13.74
CA PHE A 397 6.40 19.21 -14.76
C PHE A 397 7.36 20.15 -15.48
N ASP A 398 8.63 20.05 -15.14
CA ASP A 398 9.69 20.75 -15.84
C ASP A 398 10.15 19.87 -17.01
N ILE A 399 9.54 20.08 -18.18
CA ILE A 399 9.77 19.29 -19.39
C ILE A 399 11.19 19.53 -19.90
N GLN A 400 11.67 20.77 -19.86
CA GLN A 400 13.03 21.12 -20.27
C GLN A 400 14.09 20.32 -19.50
N PHE A 401 13.94 20.22 -18.18
CA PHE A 401 14.88 19.47 -17.33
C PHE A 401 14.45 18.02 -17.06
N LYS A 402 13.36 17.57 -17.69
CA LYS A 402 12.78 16.23 -17.56
C LYS A 402 12.59 15.80 -16.11
N VAL A 403 12.10 16.70 -15.27
CA VAL A 403 11.97 16.48 -13.82
C VAL A 403 10.59 16.86 -13.32
N ARG A 404 10.08 16.09 -12.36
CA ARG A 404 8.93 16.48 -11.56
C ARG A 404 9.40 17.29 -10.35
N LEU A 405 9.04 18.56 -10.30
CA LEU A 405 9.31 19.43 -9.17
C LEU A 405 8.63 18.88 -7.88
N PRO A 406 9.18 19.19 -6.68
CA PRO A 406 8.50 18.93 -5.42
C PRO A 406 7.11 19.58 -5.39
N THR A 407 6.21 19.06 -4.56
CA THR A 407 4.85 19.61 -4.45
C THR A 407 4.89 21.09 -4.13
N HIS A 408 4.35 21.89 -5.04
CA HIS A 408 4.29 23.33 -4.94
C HIS A 408 3.36 23.76 -3.80
N ARG A 409 3.73 24.84 -3.10
CA ARG A 409 2.97 25.36 -1.95
C ARG A 409 1.50 25.62 -2.27
N ILE A 410 1.21 26.06 -3.50
CA ILE A 410 -0.15 26.39 -3.93
C ILE A 410 -1.05 25.15 -4.04
N ALA A 411 -0.45 24.00 -4.34
CA ALA A 411 -1.13 22.72 -4.47
C ALA A 411 -1.14 21.93 -3.15
N PHE A 412 -0.47 22.41 -2.10
CA PHE A 412 -0.34 21.66 -0.85
C PHE A 412 -1.69 21.42 -0.17
N GLN A 413 -2.62 22.36 -0.26
CA GLN A 413 -3.96 22.20 0.31
C GLN A 413 -4.76 21.10 -0.38
N TRP A 414 -4.45 20.75 -1.64
CA TRP A 414 -5.06 19.60 -2.33
C TRP A 414 -4.65 18.24 -1.73
N LEU A 415 -3.65 18.20 -0.85
CA LEU A 415 -3.27 17.01 -0.09
C LEU A 415 -3.89 16.94 1.31
N GLN A 416 -4.43 18.06 1.82
CA GLN A 416 -4.89 18.19 3.20
C GLN A 416 -6.41 18.34 3.26
N THR A 417 -6.93 19.36 2.56
CA THR A 417 -8.35 19.74 2.51
C THR A 417 -8.77 19.85 1.05
N PRO A 418 -8.75 18.73 0.30
CA PRO A 418 -8.87 18.76 -1.15
C PRO A 418 -10.21 19.31 -1.63
N TRP A 419 -11.30 19.07 -0.89
CA TRP A 419 -12.63 19.57 -1.24
C TRP A 419 -12.64 21.10 -1.27
N ASP A 420 -12.31 21.75 -0.14
CA ASP A 420 -12.30 23.22 -0.03
C ASP A 420 -11.34 23.86 -1.03
N ALA A 421 -10.13 23.31 -1.15
CA ALA A 421 -9.10 23.89 -2.00
C ALA A 421 -9.43 23.81 -3.50
N LYS A 422 -10.09 22.74 -3.93
CA LYS A 422 -10.57 22.60 -5.32
C LYS A 422 -11.80 23.46 -5.57
N TRP A 423 -12.70 23.57 -4.60
CA TRP A 423 -13.84 24.48 -4.68
C TRP A 423 -13.37 25.93 -4.86
N THR A 424 -12.43 26.37 -4.03
CA THR A 424 -11.80 27.69 -4.17
C THR A 424 -11.12 27.85 -5.52
N PHE A 425 -10.34 26.86 -5.98
CA PHE A 425 -9.72 26.92 -7.30
C PHE A 425 -10.74 27.10 -8.45
N LEU A 426 -11.89 26.41 -8.38
CA LEU A 426 -12.93 26.51 -9.39
C LEU A 426 -13.69 27.85 -9.33
N PHE A 427 -14.00 28.38 -8.16
CA PHE A 427 -14.95 29.51 -8.04
C PHE A 427 -14.35 30.85 -7.61
N ASP A 428 -13.10 30.88 -7.15
CA ASP A 428 -12.43 32.10 -6.71
C ASP A 428 -11.40 32.55 -7.77
N ASP A 429 -11.66 33.70 -8.39
CA ASP A 429 -10.80 34.26 -9.44
C ASP A 429 -9.50 34.85 -8.91
N GLU A 430 -9.44 35.31 -7.65
CA GLU A 430 -8.18 35.78 -7.03
C GLU A 430 -7.24 34.59 -6.80
N HIS A 431 -7.79 33.48 -6.29
CA HIS A 431 -7.03 32.23 -6.17
C HIS A 431 -6.60 31.71 -7.54
N MET A 432 -7.46 31.80 -8.55
CA MET A 432 -7.10 31.39 -9.90
C MET A 432 -5.95 32.22 -10.51
N GLN A 433 -5.89 33.52 -10.19
CA GLN A 433 -4.76 34.38 -10.58
C GLN A 433 -3.46 33.97 -9.89
N LEU A 434 -3.52 33.60 -8.61
CA LEU A 434 -2.37 33.06 -7.89
C LEU A 434 -1.86 31.77 -8.57
N TRP A 435 -2.74 30.85 -8.96
CA TRP A 435 -2.35 29.66 -9.72
C TRP A 435 -1.70 30.01 -11.04
N SER A 436 -2.31 30.92 -11.81
CA SER A 436 -1.77 31.36 -13.09
C SER A 436 -0.38 32.00 -12.99
N SER A 437 -0.07 32.66 -11.86
CA SER A 437 1.27 33.25 -11.63
C SER A 437 2.37 32.24 -11.31
N GLU A 438 2.01 31.01 -10.96
CA GLU A 438 2.93 29.94 -10.56
C GLU A 438 3.07 28.86 -11.66
N VAL A 439 2.40 29.05 -12.82
CA VAL A 439 2.48 28.15 -13.97
C VAL A 439 3.88 28.24 -14.59
N LEU A 440 4.45 27.07 -14.90
CA LEU A 440 5.74 26.96 -15.57
C LEU A 440 5.67 27.52 -17.00
N GLU A 441 6.76 28.11 -17.48
CA GLU A 441 6.83 28.82 -18.75
C GLU A 441 6.30 27.99 -19.93
N ASP A 442 6.74 26.74 -20.03
CA ASP A 442 6.30 25.78 -21.06
C ASP A 442 4.78 25.55 -21.08
N PHE A 443 4.11 25.68 -19.93
CA PHE A 443 2.69 25.39 -19.78
C PHE A 443 1.78 26.62 -19.90
N GLN A 444 2.30 27.83 -20.12
CA GLN A 444 1.49 29.05 -20.14
C GLN A 444 0.42 29.05 -21.25
N ASP A 445 0.80 28.63 -22.47
CA ASP A 445 -0.13 28.52 -23.59
C ASP A 445 -1.19 27.45 -23.32
N LEU A 446 -0.76 26.28 -22.84
CA LEU A 446 -1.66 25.18 -22.48
C LEU A 446 -2.61 25.58 -21.34
N TRP A 447 -2.14 26.36 -20.37
CA TRP A 447 -2.98 26.87 -19.28
C TRP A 447 -4.09 27.77 -19.81
N ARG A 448 -3.75 28.72 -20.68
CA ARG A 448 -4.71 29.61 -21.33
C ARG A 448 -5.70 28.84 -22.19
N ASP A 449 -5.21 27.91 -23.00
CA ASP A 449 -6.00 27.29 -24.07
C ASP A 449 -6.81 26.09 -23.59
N TRP A 450 -6.32 25.35 -22.57
CA TRP A 450 -6.99 24.16 -22.03
C TRP A 450 -7.48 24.34 -20.59
N VAL A 451 -6.64 24.81 -19.67
CA VAL A 451 -7.02 24.86 -18.24
C VAL A 451 -8.12 25.88 -17.98
N LEU A 452 -8.02 27.10 -18.52
CA LEU A 452 -9.06 28.12 -18.31
C LEU A 452 -10.43 27.68 -18.88
N PRO A 453 -10.53 27.18 -20.12
CA PRO A 453 -11.83 26.75 -20.64
C PRO A 453 -12.35 25.47 -19.96
N LEU A 454 -11.47 24.56 -19.54
CA LEU A 454 -11.89 23.39 -18.75
C LEU A 454 -12.41 23.80 -17.37
N ARG A 455 -11.78 24.76 -16.69
CA ARG A 455 -12.29 25.34 -15.44
C ARG A 455 -13.70 25.88 -15.65
N GLU A 456 -13.89 26.68 -16.71
CA GLU A 456 -15.22 27.23 -17.06
C GLU A 456 -16.26 26.12 -17.33
N LEU A 457 -15.85 25.03 -17.98
CA LEU A 457 -16.72 23.87 -18.22
C LEU A 457 -17.17 23.24 -16.90
N PHE A 458 -16.25 23.01 -15.95
CA PHE A 458 -16.56 22.39 -14.65
C PHE A 458 -17.30 23.33 -13.70
N THR A 459 -17.05 24.64 -13.74
CA THR A 459 -17.79 25.62 -12.94
C THR A 459 -19.21 25.77 -13.46
N SER A 460 -19.39 25.90 -14.78
CA SER A 460 -20.70 26.03 -15.41
C SER A 460 -21.59 24.82 -15.17
N ALA A 461 -21.01 23.61 -15.16
CA ALA A 461 -21.74 22.38 -14.85
C ALA A 461 -22.30 22.35 -13.42
N ARG A 462 -21.67 23.07 -12.49
CA ARG A 462 -22.03 23.14 -11.07
C ARG A 462 -22.95 24.32 -10.71
N LEU A 463 -23.19 25.24 -11.64
CA LEU A 463 -24.15 26.33 -11.43
C LEU A 463 -25.60 25.82 -11.53
N PRO A 464 -26.58 26.51 -10.93
CA PRO A 464 -27.99 26.15 -11.07
C PRO A 464 -28.42 26.09 -12.55
N GLY A 465 -28.92 24.93 -12.99
CA GLY A 465 -29.28 24.70 -14.39
C GLY A 465 -28.11 24.34 -15.32
N GLY A 466 -26.91 24.12 -14.76
CA GLY A 466 -25.75 23.60 -15.46
C GLY A 466 -26.00 22.22 -16.06
N LYS A 467 -25.34 21.93 -17.17
CA LYS A 467 -25.35 20.61 -17.81
C LYS A 467 -24.14 19.81 -17.33
N ALA A 468 -24.32 18.50 -17.16
CA ALA A 468 -23.22 17.59 -16.86
C ALA A 468 -22.10 17.71 -17.92
N VAL A 469 -20.86 17.57 -17.47
CA VAL A 469 -19.69 17.62 -18.35
C VAL A 469 -19.67 16.38 -19.23
N THR A 470 -19.70 16.56 -20.55
CA THR A 470 -19.61 15.44 -21.50
C THR A 470 -18.19 15.29 -22.04
N PHE A 471 -17.89 14.07 -22.48
CA PHE A 471 -16.62 13.75 -23.11
C PHE A 471 -16.37 14.61 -24.36
N GLU A 472 -17.38 14.83 -25.20
CA GLU A 472 -17.25 15.65 -26.40
C GLU A 472 -16.94 17.11 -26.05
N ALA A 473 -17.59 17.67 -25.03
CA ALA A 473 -17.32 19.04 -24.57
C ALA A 473 -15.86 19.18 -24.09
N PHE A 474 -15.38 18.20 -23.32
CA PHE A 474 -14.01 18.15 -22.83
C PHE A 474 -12.99 18.03 -23.98
N LEU A 475 -13.17 17.05 -24.88
CA LEU A 475 -12.29 16.87 -26.03
C LEU A 475 -12.31 18.04 -27.00
N ASN A 476 -13.45 18.69 -27.18
CA ASN A 476 -13.54 19.86 -28.05
C ASN A 476 -12.65 20.99 -27.56
N ILE A 477 -12.43 21.13 -26.25
CA ILE A 477 -11.48 22.10 -25.69
C ILE A 477 -10.04 21.66 -26.00
N LEU A 478 -9.69 20.40 -25.73
CA LEU A 478 -8.34 19.89 -25.97
C LEU A 478 -7.93 19.92 -27.45
N ARG A 479 -8.90 19.88 -28.37
CA ARG A 479 -8.67 19.90 -29.82
C ARG A 479 -8.76 21.30 -30.44
N ARG A 480 -9.02 22.36 -29.66
CA ARG A 480 -8.98 23.73 -30.20
C ARG A 480 -7.57 23.99 -30.70
N GLU A 481 -7.41 24.28 -31.98
CA GLU A 481 -6.15 24.84 -32.45
C GLU A 481 -5.95 26.20 -31.77
N PRO A 482 -4.77 26.47 -31.20
CA PRO A 482 -4.50 27.77 -30.60
C PRO A 482 -4.69 28.84 -31.67
N PHE A 483 -5.47 29.88 -31.36
CA PHE A 483 -5.61 31.05 -32.20
C PHE A 483 -4.21 31.61 -32.46
N ARG A 484 -3.67 31.39 -33.66
CA ARG A 484 -2.43 32.02 -34.13
C ARG A 484 -2.65 33.52 -34.22
N HIS A 485 -2.41 34.25 -33.13
CA HIS A 485 -2.00 35.63 -33.24
C HIS A 485 -0.52 35.67 -33.63
N VAL A 486 -0.26 35.49 -34.93
CA VAL A 486 0.88 36.11 -35.59
C VAL A 486 0.36 36.84 -36.81
N ALA A 487 0.26 38.15 -36.59
CA ALA A 487 0.11 39.28 -37.50
C ALA A 487 0.17 39.00 -39.01
N SER A 488 -0.87 39.52 -39.69
CA SER A 488 -0.65 40.35 -40.86
C SER A 488 0.38 41.45 -40.55
N GLU A 489 1.60 41.32 -41.06
CA GLU A 489 2.43 42.38 -41.64
C GLU A 489 3.67 41.79 -42.33
#